data_AF-A0A3N2PX22-F1
#
_entry.id   AF-A0A3N2PX22-F1
#
_cell.length_a   1.000
_cell.length_b   1.000
_cell.length_c   1.000
_cell.angle_alpha   90.00
_cell.angle_beta   90.00
_cell.angle_gamma   90.00
#
_symmetry.space_group_name_H-M   'P 1'
#
loop_
_entity.id
_entity.type
_entity.pdbx_description
1 polymer ?
#
loop_
_entity_poly.entity_id
_entity_poly.type
_entity_poly.pdbx_seq_one_letter_code
_entity_poly.pdbx_strand_id
1 'polypeptide(L)'
;MLLFTRNDELHEELKKRAAQVQTRFEDMNSVPNVKGILRLPGLPAIALELVRFLYDRKREHINDWAKESGIRIHDKARLGPQVVWLHKVPVGANRLLISVVIPKPSQDKKTEAATQQAVIPQQNELRSKVRVKRPIAEGLGAWSLLDLEVGDVIILEGNEELLIQSSKNDTIEARGICLLSAQHDTCLVEKGKGGWAMQ
;
A
#
# COMPACT_ATOMS: atom_id res chain seq x y z
N MET A 1 -5.73 -7.50 -1.14
CA MET A 1 -5.11 -8.82 -0.82
C MET A 1 -3.62 -8.64 -0.54
N LEU A 2 -3.00 -9.48 0.30
CA LEU A 2 -1.53 -9.51 0.43
C LEU A 2 -0.93 -10.18 -0.80
N LEU A 3 0.03 -9.53 -1.45
CA LEU A 3 0.64 -10.03 -2.68
C LEU A 3 1.68 -11.12 -2.41
N PHE A 4 2.40 -11.03 -1.29
CA PHE A 4 3.47 -11.96 -0.94
C PHE A 4 3.18 -12.62 0.39
N THR A 5 3.49 -13.91 0.47
CA THR A 5 3.52 -14.63 1.75
C THR A 5 4.75 -14.20 2.54
N ARG A 6 4.62 -14.11 3.86
CA ARG A 6 5.69 -13.59 4.74
C ARG A 6 6.92 -14.49 4.88
N ASN A 7 6.94 -15.65 4.21
CA ASN A 7 8.00 -16.65 4.30
C ASN A 7 9.00 -16.58 3.13
N ASP A 8 8.88 -15.60 2.23
CA ASP A 8 9.81 -15.36 1.12
C ASP A 8 11.02 -14.54 1.60
N GLU A 9 12.25 -14.90 1.22
CA GLU A 9 13.46 -14.09 1.51
C GLU A 9 13.31 -12.65 1.03
N LEU A 10 12.58 -12.46 -0.08
CA LEU A 10 12.29 -11.15 -0.61
C LEU A 10 11.37 -10.33 0.30
N HIS A 11 10.46 -10.98 1.04
CA HIS A 11 9.62 -10.30 2.03
C HIS A 11 10.49 -9.72 3.17
N GLU A 12 11.49 -10.45 3.63
CA GLU A 12 12.42 -9.96 4.66
C GLU A 12 13.27 -8.79 4.16
N GLU A 13 13.71 -8.81 2.89
CA GLU A 13 14.43 -7.67 2.32
C GLU A 13 13.51 -6.46 2.11
N LEU A 14 12.28 -6.66 1.65
CA LEU A 14 11.26 -5.62 1.57
C LEU A 14 11.00 -4.99 2.94
N LYS A 15 10.86 -5.81 3.99
CA LYS A 15 10.66 -5.37 5.37
C LYS A 15 11.82 -4.51 5.87
N LYS A 16 13.07 -4.95 5.64
CA LYS A 16 14.28 -4.19 6.00
C LYS A 16 14.35 -2.83 5.28
N ARG A 17 14.06 -2.78 3.99
CA ARG A 17 14.07 -1.54 3.20
C ARG A 17 12.91 -0.62 3.55
N ALA A 18 11.70 -1.17 3.73
CA ALA A 18 10.52 -0.43 4.16
C ALA A 18 10.71 0.24 5.52
N ALA A 19 11.36 -0.46 6.47
CA ALA A 19 11.67 0.09 7.79
C ALA A 19 12.58 1.32 7.76
N GLN A 20 13.34 1.54 6.67
CA GLN A 20 14.22 2.70 6.50
C GLN A 20 13.49 3.93 5.97
N VAL A 21 12.23 3.79 5.50
CA VAL A 21 11.43 4.92 5.02
C VAL A 21 10.87 5.68 6.21
N GLN A 22 11.63 6.66 6.68
CA GLN A 22 11.22 7.56 7.75
C GLN A 22 10.50 8.78 7.19
N THR A 23 9.39 9.15 7.81
CA THR A 23 8.59 10.34 7.47
C THR A 23 8.14 11.02 8.76
N ARG A 24 7.86 12.32 8.68
CA ARG A 24 7.33 13.09 9.81
C ARG A 24 5.90 13.51 9.50
N PHE A 25 5.04 13.47 10.52
CA PHE A 25 3.63 13.80 10.33
C PHE A 25 3.43 15.26 9.87
N GLU A 26 4.27 16.16 10.38
CA GLU A 26 4.29 17.60 10.08
C GLU A 26 4.57 17.90 8.59
N ASP A 27 5.28 17.02 7.89
CA ASP A 27 5.65 17.19 6.49
C ASP A 27 4.52 16.75 5.53
N MET A 28 3.45 16.13 6.06
CA MET A 28 2.35 15.60 5.27
C MET A 28 1.23 16.62 5.10
N ASN A 29 0.72 16.74 3.88
CA ASN A 29 -0.36 17.65 3.52
C ASN A 29 -1.70 16.90 3.40
N SER A 30 -2.78 17.54 3.84
CA SER A 30 -4.13 17.03 3.57
C SER A 30 -4.41 17.01 2.07
N VAL A 31 -5.00 15.91 1.58
CA VAL A 31 -5.43 15.83 0.19
C VAL A 31 -6.75 16.62 0.02
N PRO A 32 -6.81 17.60 -0.90
CA PRO A 32 -8.03 18.38 -1.11
C PRO A 32 -9.22 17.48 -1.42
N ASN A 33 -10.36 17.78 -0.80
CA ASN A 33 -11.63 17.06 -0.98
C ASN A 33 -11.63 15.59 -0.54
N VAL A 34 -10.61 15.12 0.19
CA VAL A 34 -10.57 13.75 0.72
C VAL A 34 -10.25 13.76 2.21
N LYS A 35 -11.27 13.49 3.04
CA LYS A 35 -11.11 13.44 4.50
C LYS A 35 -10.29 12.21 4.92
N GLY A 36 -9.35 12.40 5.84
CA GLY A 36 -8.59 11.30 6.45
C GLY A 36 -7.46 10.74 5.58
N ILE A 37 -6.99 11.51 4.59
CA ILE A 37 -5.81 11.19 3.78
C ILE A 37 -4.82 12.35 3.89
N LEU A 38 -3.61 12.04 4.36
CA LEU A 38 -2.46 12.94 4.27
C LEU A 38 -1.45 12.36 3.27
N ARG A 39 -0.74 13.24 2.57
CA ARG A 39 0.23 12.87 1.55
C ARG A 39 1.50 13.68 1.71
N LEU A 40 2.64 13.03 1.52
CA LEU A 40 3.92 13.71 1.42
C LEU A 40 4.05 14.39 0.03
N PRO A 41 4.35 15.69 -0.04
CA PRO A 41 4.38 16.44 -1.30
C PRO A 41 5.48 15.99 -2.26
N GLY A 42 6.59 15.46 -1.73
CA GLY A 42 7.68 14.85 -2.49
C GLY A 42 7.94 13.41 -2.05
N LEU A 43 8.68 12.66 -2.85
CA LEU A 43 9.07 11.29 -2.53
C LEU A 43 10.55 11.26 -2.06
N PRO A 44 10.84 10.82 -0.82
CA PRO A 44 12.20 10.65 -0.34
C PRO A 44 12.98 9.64 -1.21
N ALA A 45 14.28 9.85 -1.35
CA ALA A 45 15.14 8.97 -2.16
C ALA A 45 15.02 7.49 -1.74
N ILE A 46 15.00 7.22 -0.44
CA ILE A 46 14.83 5.86 0.11
C ILE A 46 13.50 5.22 -0.28
N ALA A 47 12.42 6.01 -0.35
CA ALA A 47 11.11 5.52 -0.80
C ALA A 47 11.14 5.22 -2.31
N LEU A 48 11.82 6.04 -3.11
CA LEU A 48 12.02 5.77 -4.53
C LEU A 48 12.83 4.49 -4.76
N GLU A 49 13.88 4.26 -3.97
CA GLU A 49 14.67 3.03 -4.03
C GLU A 49 13.85 1.80 -3.66
N LEU A 50 13.00 1.89 -2.63
CA LEU A 50 12.08 0.80 -2.27
C LEU A 50 11.11 0.46 -3.41
N VAL A 51 10.57 1.47 -4.10
CA VAL A 51 9.71 1.28 -5.27
C VAL A 51 10.46 0.59 -6.39
N ARG A 52 11.67 1.07 -6.71
CA ARG A 52 12.52 0.44 -7.74
C ARG A 52 12.80 -1.00 -7.39
N PHE A 53 13.21 -1.28 -6.16
CA PHE A 53 13.45 -2.63 -5.67
C PHE A 53 12.24 -3.55 -5.86
N LEU A 54 11.04 -3.09 -5.46
CA LEU A 54 9.81 -3.86 -5.63
C LEU A 54 9.51 -4.16 -7.11
N TYR A 55 9.51 -3.14 -7.97
CA TYR A 55 9.17 -3.35 -9.39
C TYR A 55 10.26 -4.12 -10.13
N ASP A 56 11.53 -3.87 -9.87
CA ASP A 56 12.62 -4.57 -10.56
C ASP A 56 12.64 -6.06 -10.23
N ARG A 57 12.25 -6.44 -9.01
CA ARG A 57 12.25 -7.85 -8.57
C ARG A 57 10.92 -8.58 -8.74
N LYS A 58 9.79 -7.87 -8.73
CA LYS A 58 8.46 -8.49 -8.69
C LYS A 58 7.50 -8.00 -9.79
N ARG A 59 7.94 -7.17 -10.75
CA ARG A 59 7.08 -6.73 -11.85
C ARG A 59 6.45 -7.90 -12.62
N GLU A 60 7.21 -8.95 -12.91
CA GLU A 60 6.67 -10.14 -13.58
C GLU A 60 5.58 -10.81 -12.75
N HIS A 61 5.84 -11.05 -11.46
CA HIS A 61 4.86 -11.63 -10.54
C HIS A 61 3.58 -10.78 -10.41
N ILE A 62 3.72 -9.45 -10.35
CA ILE A 62 2.57 -8.52 -10.34
C ILE A 62 1.77 -8.64 -11.63
N ASN A 63 2.45 -8.71 -12.78
CA ASN A 63 1.81 -8.84 -14.09
C ASN A 63 1.13 -10.19 -14.25
N ASP A 64 1.74 -11.29 -13.78
CA ASP A 64 1.16 -12.62 -13.87
C ASP A 64 -0.06 -12.74 -12.95
N TRP A 65 0.03 -12.24 -11.72
CA TRP A 65 -1.13 -12.10 -10.84
C TRP A 65 -2.27 -11.31 -11.50
N ALA A 66 -1.95 -10.20 -12.18
CA ALA A 66 -2.96 -9.38 -12.85
C ALA A 66 -3.63 -10.13 -14.00
N LYS A 67 -2.84 -10.84 -14.84
CA LYS A 67 -3.37 -11.68 -15.92
C LYS A 67 -4.28 -12.78 -15.39
N GLU A 68 -3.88 -13.48 -14.33
CA GLU A 68 -4.70 -14.52 -13.68
C GLU A 68 -6.03 -13.95 -13.14
N SER A 69 -5.99 -12.70 -12.68
CA SER A 69 -7.15 -11.94 -12.23
C SER A 69 -8.00 -11.36 -13.37
N GLY A 70 -7.62 -11.58 -14.64
CA GLY A 70 -8.32 -11.06 -15.82
C GLY A 70 -8.12 -9.55 -16.03
N ILE A 71 -7.05 -8.99 -15.47
CA ILE A 71 -6.75 -7.57 -15.46
C ILE A 71 -5.47 -7.32 -16.26
N ARG A 72 -5.48 -6.29 -17.10
CA ARG A 72 -4.27 -5.74 -17.71
C ARG A 72 -3.91 -4.43 -17.03
N ILE A 73 -2.69 -4.36 -16.51
CA ILE A 73 -2.10 -3.13 -15.94
C ILE A 73 -1.49 -2.33 -17.09
N HIS A 74 -1.80 -1.04 -17.17
CA HIS A 74 -1.12 -0.16 -18.12
C HIS A 74 0.34 0.11 -17.68
N ASP A 75 1.27 0.18 -18.62
CA ASP A 75 2.71 0.32 -18.34
C ASP A 75 3.08 1.59 -17.57
N LYS A 76 2.25 2.64 -17.69
CA LYS A 76 2.46 3.90 -16.99
C LYS A 76 1.53 4.00 -15.78
N ALA A 77 2.13 4.21 -14.61
CA ALA A 77 1.38 4.56 -13.42
C ALA A 77 0.65 5.90 -13.65
N ARG A 78 -0.66 5.91 -13.41
CA ARG A 78 -1.49 7.12 -13.49
C ARG A 78 -1.10 8.12 -12.43
N LEU A 79 -0.89 7.63 -11.21
CA LEU A 79 -0.27 8.37 -10.14
C LEU A 79 0.97 7.63 -9.73
N GLY A 80 2.12 8.30 -9.89
CA GLY A 80 3.41 7.78 -9.47
C GLY A 80 3.44 7.46 -7.97
N PRO A 81 4.53 6.82 -7.50
CA PRO A 81 4.68 6.44 -6.11
C PRO A 81 4.55 7.65 -5.17
N GLN A 82 3.73 7.49 -4.14
CA GLN A 82 3.41 8.52 -3.15
C GLN A 82 3.41 7.90 -1.76
N VAL A 83 3.94 8.64 -0.78
CA VAL A 83 3.74 8.29 0.61
C VAL A 83 2.43 8.90 1.09
N VAL A 84 1.53 8.04 1.56
CA VAL A 84 0.20 8.38 2.00
C VAL A 84 -0.07 7.82 3.39
N TRP A 85 -0.60 8.66 4.27
CA TRP A 85 -1.10 8.29 5.59
C TRP A 85 -2.62 8.24 5.52
N LEU A 86 -3.19 7.08 5.79
CA LEU A 86 -4.57 6.77 5.39
C LEU A 86 -5.39 6.28 6.57
N HIS A 87 -6.67 6.67 6.58
CA HIS A 87 -7.72 6.04 7.39
C HIS A 87 -8.73 5.24 6.53
N LYS A 88 -8.94 5.69 5.29
CA LYS A 88 -9.77 5.03 4.27
C LYS A 88 -9.22 5.30 2.88
N VAL A 89 -9.19 4.29 2.01
CA VAL A 89 -8.95 4.48 0.57
C VAL A 89 -9.97 3.70 -0.26
N PRO A 90 -10.80 4.37 -1.05
CA PRO A 90 -11.52 3.72 -2.14
C PRO A 90 -10.64 3.61 -3.39
N VAL A 91 -10.66 2.45 -4.04
CA VAL A 91 -10.07 2.27 -5.37
C VAL A 91 -11.18 2.42 -6.41
N GLY A 92 -10.98 3.27 -7.43
CA GLY A 92 -11.96 3.42 -8.51
C GLY A 92 -12.04 2.19 -9.40
N ALA A 93 -13.17 1.96 -10.08
CA ALA A 93 -13.49 0.74 -10.84
C ALA A 93 -12.39 0.23 -11.80
N ASN A 94 -11.66 1.13 -12.47
CA ASN A 94 -10.63 0.78 -13.46
C ASN A 94 -9.22 1.12 -12.96
N ARG A 95 -8.98 0.87 -11.67
CA ARG A 95 -7.73 1.24 -11.01
C ARG A 95 -7.20 0.06 -10.22
N LEU A 96 -5.87 0.01 -10.17
CA LEU A 96 -5.12 -0.87 -9.30
C LEU A 96 -4.26 -0.02 -8.38
N LEU A 97 -4.37 -0.27 -7.08
CA LEU A 97 -3.49 0.33 -6.09
C LEU A 97 -2.51 -0.72 -5.59
N ILE A 98 -1.22 -0.49 -5.80
CA ILE A 98 -0.15 -1.32 -5.25
C ILE A 98 0.52 -0.52 -4.14
N SER A 99 0.53 -1.06 -2.92
CA SER A 99 1.01 -0.34 -1.73
C SER A 99 1.96 -1.19 -0.90
N VAL A 100 3.07 -0.61 -0.47
CA VAL A 100 3.96 -1.21 0.55
C VAL A 100 3.68 -0.55 1.88
N VAL A 101 3.50 -1.34 2.94
CA VAL A 101 3.36 -0.82 4.30
C VAL A 101 4.71 -0.31 4.78
N ILE A 102 4.78 0.95 5.18
CA ILE A 102 5.97 1.60 5.74
C ILE A 102 5.70 2.04 7.18
N PRO A 103 6.74 2.37 7.98
CA PRO A 103 6.57 2.83 9.35
C PRO A 103 5.63 4.02 9.47
N LYS A 104 4.95 4.10 10.61
CA LYS A 104 4.15 5.29 10.95
C LYS A 104 5.05 6.53 10.98
N PRO A 105 4.57 7.69 10.52
CA PRO A 105 5.32 8.92 10.61
C PRO A 105 5.58 9.26 12.07
N SER A 106 6.78 9.77 12.38
CA SER A 106 7.12 10.21 13.72
C SER A 106 6.39 11.51 14.08
N GLN A 107 6.07 11.67 15.37
CA GLN A 107 5.39 12.85 15.92
C GLN A 107 6.34 13.86 16.59
N ASP A 108 7.65 13.65 16.54
CA ASP A 108 8.57 14.45 17.36
C ASP A 108 8.62 15.92 16.91
N LYS A 109 8.15 16.77 17.83
CA LYS A 109 8.52 18.18 17.94
C LYS A 109 9.99 18.20 18.34
N LYS A 110 10.87 18.75 17.48
CA LYS A 110 12.29 19.09 17.75
C LYS A 110 12.82 18.56 19.09
N THR A 111 13.41 17.36 19.09
CA THR A 111 14.38 17.01 20.12
C THR A 111 15.76 17.10 19.50
N GLU A 112 16.55 17.97 20.10
CA GLU A 112 17.94 18.27 19.79
C GLU A 112 18.82 17.01 19.78
N ALA A 113 19.95 17.15 19.10
CA ALA A 113 21.05 16.20 19.02
C ALA A 113 21.24 15.35 20.29
N ALA A 114 20.91 14.05 20.19
CA ALA A 114 21.42 13.02 21.08
C ALA A 114 21.91 11.86 20.22
N THR A 115 23.23 11.85 20.04
CA THR A 115 24.14 10.71 19.91
C THR A 115 23.62 9.44 19.23
N GLN A 116 24.32 9.08 18.16
CA GLN A 116 24.32 7.77 17.50
C GLN A 116 24.37 6.60 18.49
N GLN A 117 23.20 6.11 18.90
CA GLN A 117 23.02 4.73 19.31
C GLN A 117 21.74 4.26 18.64
N ALA A 118 21.90 3.26 17.77
CA ALA A 118 20.83 2.56 17.11
C ALA A 118 19.94 1.87 18.15
N VAL A 119 18.99 2.63 18.71
CA VAL A 119 17.85 2.04 19.40
C VAL A 119 16.94 1.52 18.28
N ILE A 120 17.12 0.24 17.97
CA ILE A 120 16.19 -0.53 17.15
C ILE A 120 14.82 -0.33 17.80
N PRO A 121 13.83 0.31 17.13
CA PRO A 121 12.49 0.41 17.69
C PRO A 121 12.01 -1.02 17.97
N GLN A 122 11.63 -1.30 19.21
CA GLN A 122 11.19 -2.63 19.65
C GLN A 122 10.18 -3.18 18.64
N GLN A 123 10.56 -4.26 17.96
CA GLN A 123 9.91 -4.87 16.79
C GLN A 123 8.51 -5.45 17.06
N ASN A 124 7.89 -5.18 18.21
CA ASN A 124 6.77 -5.98 18.73
C ASN A 124 5.39 -5.31 18.75
N GLU A 125 5.16 -4.09 18.25
CA GLU A 125 3.87 -3.40 18.56
C GLU A 125 3.08 -2.71 17.43
N LEU A 126 3.33 -2.91 16.13
CA LEU A 126 2.59 -2.15 15.11
C LEU A 126 1.94 -3.00 14.02
N ARG A 127 1.35 -4.11 14.44
CA ARG A 127 0.36 -4.85 13.64
C ARG A 127 -0.90 -4.02 13.46
N SER A 128 -1.13 -3.56 12.23
CA SER A 128 -2.27 -2.71 11.88
C SER A 128 -3.42 -3.58 11.37
N LYS A 129 -4.48 -3.71 12.18
CA LYS A 129 -5.70 -4.42 11.77
C LYS A 129 -6.50 -3.57 10.79
N VAL A 130 -6.61 -4.06 9.55
CA VAL A 130 -7.36 -3.40 8.48
C VAL A 130 -8.44 -4.32 7.94
N ARG A 131 -9.54 -3.73 7.51
CA ARG A 131 -10.61 -4.40 6.78
C ARG A 131 -10.52 -4.01 5.32
N VAL A 132 -10.56 -4.99 4.45
CA VAL A 132 -10.73 -4.80 3.01
C VAL A 132 -12.16 -5.17 2.65
N LYS A 133 -12.88 -4.23 2.02
CA LYS A 133 -14.17 -4.49 1.38
C LYS A 133 -13.90 -4.91 -0.06
N ARG A 134 -14.40 -6.07 -0.46
CA ARG A 134 -14.41 -6.51 -1.86
C ARG A 134 -15.84 -6.47 -2.40
N PRO A 135 -16.11 -5.80 -3.53
CA PRO A 135 -17.43 -5.87 -4.15
C PRO A 135 -17.70 -7.29 -4.65
N ILE A 136 -18.89 -7.84 -4.37
CA ILE A 136 -19.35 -9.13 -4.92
C ILE A 136 -20.41 -8.89 -5.99
N ALA A 137 -21.32 -7.95 -5.72
CA ALA A 137 -22.39 -7.53 -6.63
C ALA A 137 -22.75 -6.07 -6.34
N GLU A 138 -23.65 -5.49 -7.12
CA GLU A 138 -24.12 -4.13 -6.90
C GLU A 138 -24.68 -3.96 -5.47
N GLY A 139 -24.12 -3.01 -4.72
CA GLY A 139 -24.50 -2.76 -3.32
C GLY A 139 -24.03 -3.82 -2.30
N LEU A 140 -23.44 -4.95 -2.73
CA LEU A 140 -23.02 -6.06 -1.88
C LEU A 140 -21.50 -6.23 -1.88
N GLY A 141 -20.90 -6.36 -0.70
CA GLY A 141 -19.46 -6.59 -0.58
C GLY A 141 -19.09 -7.53 0.57
N ALA A 142 -18.04 -8.32 0.33
CA ALA A 142 -17.39 -9.15 1.32
C ALA A 142 -16.43 -8.29 2.16
N TRP A 143 -16.25 -8.64 3.42
CA TRP A 143 -15.23 -8.04 4.28
C TRP A 143 -14.17 -9.08 4.62
N SER A 144 -12.91 -8.71 4.44
CA SER A 144 -11.76 -9.50 4.90
C SER A 144 -11.00 -8.71 5.95
N LEU A 145 -10.61 -9.36 7.05
CA LEU A 145 -9.74 -8.77 8.05
C LEU A 145 -8.29 -9.18 7.73
N LEU A 146 -7.41 -8.19 7.68
CA LEU A 146 -5.98 -8.39 7.49
C LEU A 146 -5.24 -7.77 8.67
N ASP A 147 -4.19 -8.44 9.11
CA ASP A 147 -3.25 -7.91 10.08
C ASP A 147 -1.97 -7.53 9.32
N LEU A 148 -1.62 -6.25 9.26
CA LEU A 148 -0.55 -5.74 8.42
C LEU A 148 0.70 -5.37 9.21
N GLU A 149 1.86 -5.67 8.65
CA GLU A 149 3.17 -5.32 9.16
C GLU A 149 3.97 -4.50 8.15
N VAL A 150 4.98 -3.76 8.63
CA VAL A 150 5.93 -3.05 7.75
C VAL A 150 6.58 -4.03 6.79
N GLY A 151 6.60 -3.69 5.50
CA GLY A 151 7.09 -4.55 4.42
C GLY A 151 6.00 -5.37 3.72
N ASP A 152 4.80 -5.49 4.29
CA ASP A 152 3.69 -6.13 3.59
C ASP A 152 3.33 -5.36 2.31
N VAL A 153 3.03 -6.11 1.24
CA VAL A 153 2.59 -5.54 -0.04
C VAL A 153 1.11 -5.84 -0.23
N ILE A 154 0.32 -4.80 -0.37
CA ILE A 154 -1.13 -4.85 -0.54
C ILE A 154 -1.46 -4.45 -1.96
N ILE A 155 -2.28 -5.28 -2.61
CA ILE A 155 -2.96 -4.90 -3.85
C ILE A 155 -4.44 -4.68 -3.55
N LEU A 156 -4.98 -3.57 -4.05
CA LEU A 156 -6.42 -3.30 -4.09
C LEU A 156 -6.87 -3.07 -5.53
N GLU A 157 -7.94 -3.76 -5.93
CA GLU A 157 -8.52 -3.69 -7.28
C GLU A 157 -9.86 -2.93 -7.31
N GLY A 158 -10.43 -2.77 -8.50
CA GLY A 158 -11.61 -1.94 -8.76
C GLY A 158 -12.72 -2.03 -7.73
N ASN A 159 -13.12 -0.86 -7.21
CA ASN A 159 -14.16 -0.68 -6.19
C ASN A 159 -13.88 -1.38 -4.84
N GLU A 160 -12.66 -1.89 -4.60
CA GLU A 160 -12.24 -2.30 -3.27
C GLU A 160 -12.00 -1.10 -2.36
N GLU A 161 -12.26 -1.29 -1.07
CA GLU A 161 -12.03 -0.27 -0.05
C GLU A 161 -11.16 -0.81 1.08
N LEU A 162 -10.12 -0.08 1.46
CA LEU A 162 -9.35 -0.34 2.67
C LEU A 162 -9.86 0.57 3.80
N LEU A 163 -10.16 -0.05 4.95
CA LEU A 163 -10.64 0.62 6.17
C LEU A 163 -9.83 0.19 7.37
N ILE A 164 -9.30 1.13 8.13
CA ILE A 164 -8.59 0.81 9.38
C ILE A 164 -9.60 0.59 10.49
N GLN A 165 -9.45 -0.49 11.27
CA GLN A 165 -10.28 -0.69 12.44
C GLN A 165 -9.88 0.31 13.54
N SER A 166 -10.82 1.21 13.85
CA SER A 166 -10.69 2.17 14.93
C SER A 166 -11.15 1.56 16.26
N SER A 167 -10.33 1.63 17.31
CA SER A 167 -10.83 1.56 18.70
C SER A 167 -11.70 2.80 18.97
N LYS A 168 -12.53 2.87 20.01
CA LYS A 168 -13.46 4.01 20.21
C LYS A 168 -12.79 5.35 20.61
N ASN A 169 -11.51 5.40 21.02
CA ASN A 169 -10.94 6.60 21.68
C ASN A 169 -9.70 7.31 21.08
N ASP A 170 -9.11 6.88 19.97
CA ASP A 170 -7.86 7.46 19.44
C ASP A 170 -8.02 8.59 18.38
N THR A 171 -7.03 9.47 18.26
CA THR A 171 -6.99 10.56 17.26
C THR A 171 -6.65 10.04 15.85
N ILE A 172 -6.85 10.85 14.79
CA ILE A 172 -6.44 10.50 13.40
C ILE A 172 -4.94 10.18 13.33
N GLU A 173 -4.14 10.88 14.12
CA GLU A 173 -2.70 10.69 14.29
C GLU A 173 -2.35 9.30 14.85
N ALA A 174 -3.18 8.74 15.73
CA ALA A 174 -2.98 7.40 16.28
C ALA A 174 -3.55 6.27 15.40
N ARG A 175 -4.50 6.59 14.50
CA ARG A 175 -5.35 5.62 13.76
C ARG A 175 -5.07 5.50 12.26
N GLY A 176 -3.82 5.63 11.83
CA GLY A 176 -3.46 5.51 10.43
C GLY A 176 -2.49 4.38 10.12
N ILE A 177 -2.43 4.02 8.84
CA ILE A 177 -1.38 3.22 8.23
C ILE A 177 -0.65 4.10 7.23
N CYS A 178 0.68 4.02 7.23
CA CYS A 178 1.50 4.70 6.26
C CYS A 178 1.81 3.74 5.12
N LEU A 179 1.47 4.14 3.90
CA LEU A 179 1.69 3.35 2.71
C LEU A 179 2.55 4.12 1.71
N LEU A 180 3.44 3.39 1.06
CA LEU A 180 4.05 3.80 -0.19
C LEU A 180 3.24 3.21 -1.35
N SER A 181 2.42 4.05 -1.98
CA SER A 181 1.39 3.62 -2.92
C SER A 181 1.65 4.12 -4.33
N ALA A 182 1.43 3.26 -5.33
CA ALA A 182 1.40 3.61 -6.73
C ALA A 182 0.04 3.18 -7.32
N GLN A 183 -0.56 4.06 -8.13
CA GLN A 183 -1.85 3.79 -8.76
C GLN A 183 -1.69 3.63 -10.26
N HIS A 184 -2.23 2.53 -10.78
CA HIS A 184 -2.24 2.21 -12.20
C HIS A 184 -3.66 2.24 -12.75
N ASP A 185 -3.79 2.64 -14.02
CA ASP A 185 -5.03 2.37 -14.75
C ASP A 185 -5.04 0.90 -15.17
N THR A 186 -6.23 0.31 -15.19
CA THR A 186 -6.45 -1.06 -15.61
C THR A 186 -7.57 -1.19 -16.63
N CYS A 187 -7.53 -2.25 -17.41
CA CYS A 187 -8.64 -2.70 -18.23
C CYS A 187 -8.94 -4.18 -17.96
N LEU A 188 -10.22 -4.52 -18.01
CA LEU A 188 -10.66 -5.92 -17.95
C LEU A 188 -10.31 -6.57 -19.28
N VAL A 189 -9.58 -7.68 -19.20
CA VAL A 189 -9.37 -8.55 -20.35
C VAL A 189 -10.52 -9.52 -20.33
N GLU A 190 -11.43 -9.43 -21.31
CA GLU A 190 -12.41 -10.49 -21.51
C GLU A 190 -11.65 -11.80 -21.60
N LYS A 191 -12.02 -12.80 -20.79
CA LYS A 191 -11.57 -14.17 -21.01
C LYS A 191 -12.07 -14.55 -22.40
N GLY A 192 -11.23 -14.33 -23.41
CA GLY A 192 -11.55 -14.66 -24.78
C GLY A 192 -12.05 -16.10 -24.79
N LYS A 193 -13.21 -16.33 -25.41
CA LYS A 193 -13.61 -17.64 -25.88
C LYS A 193 -12.53 -18.11 -26.85
N GLY A 194 -11.42 -18.64 -26.32
CA GLY A 194 -10.28 -19.13 -27.07
C GLY A 194 -10.62 -20.49 -27.68
N GLY A 195 -11.54 -20.47 -28.65
CA GLY A 195 -11.52 -21.47 -29.70
C GLY A 195 -10.21 -21.30 -30.46
N TRP A 196 -9.36 -22.32 -30.39
CA TRP A 196 -8.23 -22.46 -31.29
C TRP A 196 -8.82 -22.67 -32.70
N ALA A 197 -8.92 -21.61 -33.48
CA ALA A 197 -8.99 -21.77 -34.92
C ALA A 197 -7.56 -22.02 -35.40
N MET A 198 -7.22 -23.29 -35.60
CA MET A 198 -6.11 -23.63 -36.49
C MET A 198 -6.49 -23.16 -37.89
N GLN A 199 -5.67 -22.30 -38.48
CA GLN A 199 -5.49 -22.18 -39.93
C GLN A 199 -4.00 -22.12 -40.22
#